data_AF-A0A2E1GQ56-F1
#
_entry.id   AF-A0A2E1GQ56-F1
#
_cell.length_a   1.000
_cell.length_b   1.000
_cell.length_c   1.000
_cell.angle_alpha   90.00
_cell.angle_beta   90.00
_cell.angle_gamma   90.00
#
_symmetry.space_group_name_H-M   'P 1'
#
loop_
_entity.id
_entity.type
_entity.pdbx_description
1 polymer ?
#
loop_
_entity_poly.entity_id
_entity_poly.type
_entity_poly.pdbx_seq_one_letter_code
_entity_poly.pdbx_strand_id
1 'polypeptide(L)'
;MKNLLSIAGKFFLILFSINSFAQEEIPIVIEDFIEQHELLISYRGNDGEIDWESKNEINKKIRFFIEEKYPNVISTRNIMWDSYETYLSPYDRYHYHTFIVAVKIKGVSKMKYLNVNYSPNNQKVDSRFIWNDEEKDFVEKVIEEIIDP
;
A
#
# COMPACT_ATOMS: atom_id res chain seq x y z
N MET A 1 -7.28 -19.16 -47.43
CA MET A 1 -8.15 -19.28 -46.24
C MET A 1 -7.70 -20.34 -45.22
N LYS A 2 -7.14 -21.50 -45.63
CA LYS A 2 -6.66 -22.54 -44.70
C LYS A 2 -5.52 -22.09 -43.75
N ASN A 3 -4.69 -21.13 -44.18
CA ASN A 3 -3.56 -20.63 -43.37
C ASN A 3 -3.96 -19.58 -42.31
N LEU A 4 -5.09 -18.86 -42.49
CA LEU A 4 -5.56 -17.90 -41.48
C LEU A 4 -6.20 -18.60 -40.26
N LEU A 5 -6.95 -19.69 -40.49
CA LEU A 5 -7.52 -20.49 -39.39
C LEU A 5 -6.42 -21.18 -38.55
N SER A 6 -5.32 -21.59 -39.18
CA SER A 6 -4.18 -22.21 -38.48
C SER A 6 -3.45 -21.25 -37.54
N ILE A 7 -3.34 -19.96 -37.93
CA ILE A 7 -2.72 -18.91 -37.10
C ILE A 7 -3.63 -18.57 -35.91
N ALA A 8 -4.94 -18.47 -36.12
CA ALA A 8 -5.91 -18.23 -35.05
C ALA A 8 -5.91 -19.35 -33.98
N GLY A 9 -5.80 -20.61 -34.40
CA GLY A 9 -5.70 -21.75 -33.48
C GLY A 9 -4.40 -21.77 -32.65
N LYS A 10 -3.28 -21.31 -33.21
CA LYS A 10 -2.01 -21.20 -32.49
C LYS A 10 -1.98 -20.02 -31.51
N PHE A 11 -2.68 -18.93 -31.81
CA PHE A 11 -2.79 -17.78 -30.90
C PHE A 11 -3.67 -18.11 -29.67
N PHE A 12 -4.70 -18.94 -29.84
CA PHE A 12 -5.60 -19.35 -28.75
C PHE A 12 -4.90 -20.22 -27.69
N LEU A 13 -3.90 -21.02 -28.07
CA LEU A 13 -3.14 -21.88 -27.16
C LEU A 13 -2.08 -21.14 -26.32
N ILE A 14 -1.64 -19.94 -26.75
CA ILE A 14 -0.66 -19.13 -26.01
C ILE A 14 -1.33 -18.38 -24.85
N LEU A 15 -2.64 -18.10 -24.94
CA LEU A 15 -3.40 -17.38 -23.93
C LEU A 15 -3.76 -18.22 -22.69
N PHE A 16 -3.59 -19.54 -22.73
CA PHE A 16 -3.94 -20.45 -21.62
C PHE A 16 -2.76 -20.80 -20.68
N SER A 17 -1.56 -20.29 -20.95
CA SER A 17 -0.35 -20.59 -20.16
C SER A 17 -0.07 -19.56 -19.05
N ILE A 18 -1.09 -18.83 -18.59
CA ILE A 18 -0.97 -17.99 -17.39
C ILE A 18 -0.90 -18.88 -16.16
N ASN A 19 0.32 -19.29 -15.79
CA ASN A 19 0.59 -19.82 -14.46
C ASN A 19 0.29 -18.71 -13.44
N SER A 20 -0.86 -18.79 -12.80
CA SER A 20 -1.17 -17.96 -11.64
C SER A 20 -0.39 -18.54 -10.46
N PHE A 21 0.84 -18.09 -10.26
CA PHE A 21 1.52 -18.30 -8.99
C PHE A 21 0.85 -17.38 -7.96
N ALA A 22 -0.09 -17.93 -7.18
CA ALA A 22 -0.43 -17.30 -5.91
C ALA A 22 0.82 -17.41 -5.05
N GLN A 23 1.52 -16.30 -4.85
CA GLN A 23 2.68 -16.25 -3.97
C GLN A 23 2.16 -16.50 -2.55
N GLU A 24 2.49 -17.66 -1.96
CA GLU A 24 2.25 -17.90 -0.53
C GLU A 24 2.89 -16.75 0.26
N GLU A 25 2.10 -16.13 1.13
CA GLU A 25 2.61 -15.05 1.96
C GLU A 25 3.69 -15.62 2.89
N ILE A 26 4.87 -15.00 2.86
CA ILE A 26 5.99 -15.38 3.72
C ILE A 26 5.51 -15.19 5.17
N PRO A 27 5.55 -16.23 6.02
CA PRO A 27 5.07 -16.12 7.38
C PRO A 27 5.93 -15.14 8.17
N ILE A 28 5.30 -14.19 8.84
CA ILE A 28 5.98 -13.24 9.73
C ILE A 28 6.50 -14.01 10.96
N VAL A 29 7.80 -13.88 11.27
CA VAL A 29 8.47 -14.48 12.43
C VAL A 29 8.91 -13.41 13.43
N ILE A 30 9.36 -13.82 14.63
CA ILE A 30 9.74 -12.86 15.69
C ILE A 30 10.93 -12.00 15.25
N GLU A 31 11.84 -12.60 14.49
CA GLU A 31 13.02 -11.97 13.94
C GLU A 31 12.68 -10.77 13.04
N ASP A 32 11.57 -10.84 12.30
CA ASP A 32 11.12 -9.73 11.45
C ASP A 32 10.77 -8.48 12.29
N PHE A 33 10.15 -8.67 13.45
CA PHE A 33 9.82 -7.57 14.35
C PHE A 33 11.08 -6.96 14.99
N ILE A 34 12.07 -7.80 15.34
CA ILE A 34 13.36 -7.37 15.88
C ILE A 34 14.09 -6.54 14.81
N GLU A 35 14.17 -7.03 13.58
CA GLU A 35 14.80 -6.31 12.47
C GLU A 35 14.15 -4.94 12.24
N GLN A 36 12.82 -4.88 12.17
CA GLN A 36 12.12 -3.60 12.00
C GLN A 36 12.35 -2.63 13.17
N HIS A 37 12.45 -3.13 14.40
CA HIS A 37 12.75 -2.30 15.57
C HIS A 37 14.15 -1.67 15.48
N GLU A 38 15.17 -2.47 15.15
CA GLU A 38 16.53 -1.98 14.98
C GLU A 38 16.65 -0.98 13.83
N LEU A 39 15.92 -1.21 12.72
CA LEU A 39 15.83 -0.25 11.62
C LEU A 39 15.24 1.10 12.07
N LEU A 40 14.14 1.09 12.83
CA LEU A 40 13.55 2.31 13.38
C LEU A 40 14.52 3.08 14.28
N ILE A 41 15.29 2.38 15.13
CA ILE A 41 16.34 3.00 15.93
C ILE A 41 17.40 3.63 15.04
N SER A 42 17.82 2.93 13.97
CA SER A 42 18.85 3.40 13.05
C SER A 42 18.43 4.66 12.27
N TYR A 43 17.13 4.83 12.00
CA TYR A 43 16.59 6.00 11.31
C TYR A 43 16.31 7.18 12.23
N ARG A 44 16.56 7.06 13.52
CA ARG A 44 16.32 8.15 14.46
C ARG A 44 17.36 9.25 14.28
N GLY A 45 16.91 10.43 13.86
CA GLY A 45 17.71 11.65 13.79
C GLY A 45 18.12 12.16 15.17
N ASN A 46 19.01 13.16 15.17
CA ASN A 46 19.54 13.75 16.41
C ASN A 46 18.48 14.49 17.24
N ASP A 47 17.39 14.93 16.61
CA ASP A 47 16.21 15.53 17.24
C ASP A 47 15.23 14.48 17.80
N GLY A 48 15.49 13.20 17.56
CA GLY A 48 14.66 12.09 17.99
C GLY A 48 13.52 11.76 17.03
N GLU A 49 13.37 12.47 15.92
CA GLU A 49 12.43 12.15 14.85
C GLU A 49 12.98 11.03 13.96
N ILE A 50 12.10 10.28 13.31
CA ILE A 50 12.51 9.25 12.35
C ILE A 50 12.84 9.93 11.02
N ASP A 51 14.14 10.09 10.75
CA ASP A 51 14.65 10.49 9.45
C ASP A 51 14.79 9.26 8.56
N TRP A 52 13.72 8.95 7.85
CA TRP A 52 13.62 7.78 6.99
C TRP A 52 14.62 7.85 5.82
N GLU A 53 15.93 7.60 5.98
CA GLU A 53 16.95 7.86 4.92
C GLU A 53 16.72 7.02 3.64
N SER A 54 15.94 5.94 3.70
CA SER A 54 15.41 5.20 2.54
C SER A 54 14.18 5.86 1.86
N LYS A 55 14.04 7.21 1.95
CA LYS A 55 12.97 8.08 1.37
C LYS A 55 12.65 7.83 -0.10
N ASN A 56 13.40 7.01 -0.83
CA ASN A 56 13.14 6.77 -2.23
C ASN A 56 12.16 5.61 -2.44
N GLU A 57 12.36 4.43 -1.86
CA GLU A 57 11.62 3.23 -2.28
C GLU A 57 10.21 3.14 -1.68
N ILE A 58 10.06 3.29 -0.36
CA ILE A 58 8.73 3.30 0.26
C ILE A 58 7.92 4.48 -0.25
N ASN A 59 8.51 5.68 -0.31
CA ASN A 59 7.78 6.85 -0.83
C ASN A 59 7.39 6.68 -2.29
N LYS A 60 8.21 6.02 -3.13
CA LYS A 60 7.80 5.67 -4.49
C LYS A 60 6.59 4.74 -4.48
N LYS A 61 6.62 3.65 -3.70
CA LYS A 61 5.49 2.72 -3.57
C LYS A 61 4.22 3.45 -3.10
N ILE A 62 4.33 4.32 -2.09
CA ILE A 62 3.21 5.14 -1.61
C ILE A 62 2.72 6.09 -2.70
N ARG A 63 3.61 6.77 -3.44
CA ARG A 63 3.21 7.67 -4.55
C ARG A 63 2.47 6.90 -5.64
N PHE A 64 3.01 5.77 -6.09
CA PHE A 64 2.35 4.91 -7.07
C PHE A 64 0.98 4.44 -6.59
N PHE A 65 0.89 3.97 -5.35
CA PHE A 65 -0.38 3.57 -4.74
C PHE A 65 -1.41 4.70 -4.73
N ILE A 66 -1.01 5.92 -4.32
CA ILE A 66 -1.90 7.08 -4.30
C ILE A 66 -2.37 7.45 -5.72
N GLU A 67 -1.46 7.49 -6.68
CA GLU A 67 -1.75 7.82 -8.08
C GLU A 67 -2.69 6.79 -8.72
N GLU A 68 -2.51 5.51 -8.43
CA GLU A 68 -3.35 4.43 -8.93
C GLU A 68 -4.73 4.42 -8.26
N LYS A 69 -4.77 4.56 -6.93
CA LYS A 69 -6.02 4.45 -6.16
C LYS A 69 -6.90 5.70 -6.24
N TYR A 70 -6.33 6.90 -6.39
CA TYR A 70 -7.05 8.16 -6.35
C TYR A 70 -6.78 9.02 -7.60
N PRO A 71 -7.49 8.78 -8.72
CA PRO A 71 -7.26 9.49 -9.99
C PRO A 71 -7.47 11.01 -9.96
N ASN A 72 -8.13 11.53 -8.92
CA ASN A 72 -8.37 12.95 -8.68
C ASN A 72 -7.20 13.67 -7.96
N VAL A 73 -6.21 12.91 -7.48
CA VAL A 73 -4.96 13.45 -6.91
C VAL A 73 -4.08 13.96 -8.06
N ILE A 74 -3.68 15.24 -7.99
CA ILE A 74 -2.75 15.87 -8.94
C ILE A 74 -1.30 15.57 -8.56
N SER A 75 -0.99 15.59 -7.26
CA SER A 75 0.36 15.34 -6.78
C SER A 75 0.36 14.97 -5.30
N THR A 76 1.25 14.06 -4.94
CA THR A 76 1.64 13.79 -3.55
C THR A 76 2.79 14.72 -3.16
N ARG A 77 2.65 15.44 -2.05
CA ARG A 77 3.64 16.43 -1.60
C ARG A 77 4.55 15.85 -0.54
N ASN A 78 4.02 15.69 0.66
CA ASN A 78 4.74 15.19 1.81
C ASN A 78 4.26 13.79 2.20
N ILE A 79 5.17 12.95 2.65
CA ILE A 79 4.90 11.63 3.22
C ILE A 79 5.66 11.61 4.54
N MET A 80 4.92 11.62 5.64
CA MET A 80 5.49 11.66 6.99
C MET A 80 5.22 10.33 7.66
N TRP A 81 6.25 9.75 8.26
CA TRP A 81 6.05 8.58 9.13
C TRP A 81 5.26 9.01 10.37
N ASP A 82 4.26 8.23 10.74
CA ASP A 82 3.35 8.51 11.86
C ASP A 82 3.54 7.47 12.98
N SER A 83 3.43 6.19 12.64
CA SER A 83 3.53 5.11 13.64
C SER A 83 4.00 3.79 13.03
N TYR A 84 4.30 2.84 13.91
CA TYR A 84 4.54 1.43 13.58
C TYR A 84 3.71 0.58 14.51
N GLU A 85 2.83 -0.25 13.95
CA GLU A 85 1.94 -1.14 14.68
C GLU A 85 2.41 -2.60 14.52
N THR A 86 2.31 -3.37 15.61
CA THR A 86 2.64 -4.79 15.61
C THR A 86 1.56 -5.57 16.35
N TYR A 87 1.27 -6.76 15.86
CA TYR A 87 0.37 -7.71 16.50
C TYR A 87 0.96 -9.11 16.41
N LEU A 88 0.93 -9.82 17.55
CA LEU A 88 1.49 -11.14 17.69
C LEU A 88 0.54 -12.02 18.52
N SER A 89 0.00 -13.06 17.89
CA SER A 89 -0.81 -14.08 18.54
C SER A 89 -0.45 -15.47 17.98
N PRO A 90 -0.91 -16.56 18.61
CA PRO A 90 -0.72 -17.91 18.05
C PRO A 90 -1.38 -18.13 16.68
N TYR A 91 -2.37 -17.32 16.31
CA TYR A 91 -3.17 -17.48 15.10
C TYR A 91 -2.79 -16.50 14.00
N ASP A 92 -2.40 -15.28 14.38
CA ASP A 92 -2.17 -14.19 13.44
C ASP A 92 -1.02 -13.30 13.91
N ARG A 93 -0.27 -12.78 12.93
CA ARG A 93 0.94 -11.98 13.08
C ARG A 93 0.94 -10.94 11.98
N TYR A 94 0.97 -9.67 12.35
CA TYR A 94 1.08 -8.59 11.38
C TYR A 94 1.87 -7.41 11.94
N HIS A 95 2.43 -6.63 11.02
CA HIS A 95 3.07 -5.37 11.31
C HIS A 95 2.98 -4.43 10.11
N TYR A 96 2.89 -3.13 10.39
CA TYR A 96 2.87 -2.11 9.35
C TYR A 96 3.34 -0.77 9.88
N HIS A 97 3.96 0.00 9.00
CA HIS A 97 4.22 1.42 9.21
C HIS A 97 3.04 2.23 8.68
N THR A 98 2.54 3.16 9.47
CA THR A 98 1.55 4.14 9.01
C THR A 98 2.24 5.45 8.66
N PHE A 99 1.85 6.01 7.53
CA PHE A 99 2.32 7.30 7.03
C PHE A 99 1.14 8.25 6.82
N ILE A 100 1.32 9.50 7.21
CA ILE A 100 0.43 10.61 6.85
C ILE A 100 0.89 11.18 5.51
N VAL A 101 0.01 11.13 4.52
CA VAL A 101 0.31 11.57 3.15
C VAL A 101 -0.46 12.84 2.83
N ALA A 102 0.27 13.90 2.49
CA ALA A 102 -0.31 15.16 2.04
C ALA A 102 -0.46 15.17 0.52
N VAL A 103 -1.70 15.32 0.03
CA VAL A 103 -2.04 15.29 -1.40
C VAL A 103 -2.73 16.56 -1.87
N LYS A 104 -2.47 16.92 -3.13
CA LYS A 104 -3.17 18.00 -3.83
C LYS A 104 -4.27 17.42 -4.69
N ILE A 105 -5.52 17.75 -4.40
CA ILE A 105 -6.69 17.29 -5.16
C ILE A 105 -7.09 18.31 -6.22
N LYS A 106 -7.55 17.82 -7.38
CA LYS A 106 -8.10 18.67 -8.45
C LYS A 106 -9.33 19.44 -7.98
N GLY A 107 -9.32 20.76 -8.19
CA GLY A 107 -10.43 21.63 -7.81
C GLY A 107 -10.52 21.95 -6.31
N VAL A 108 -9.64 21.42 -5.47
CA VAL A 108 -9.60 21.74 -4.03
C VAL A 108 -8.40 22.63 -3.74
N SER A 109 -8.62 23.78 -3.12
CA SER A 109 -7.55 24.76 -2.86
C SER A 109 -6.57 24.26 -1.79
N LYS A 110 -7.09 23.70 -0.70
CA LYS A 110 -6.31 23.17 0.43
C LYS A 110 -5.72 21.79 0.13
N MET A 111 -4.62 21.47 0.81
CA MET A 111 -4.11 20.09 0.83
C MET A 111 -5.07 19.20 1.63
N LYS A 112 -5.09 17.93 1.27
CA LYS A 112 -5.80 16.88 1.99
C LYS A 112 -4.82 15.85 2.50
N TYR A 113 -5.21 15.16 3.55
CA TYR A 113 -4.35 14.23 4.26
C TYR A 113 -5.07 12.89 4.37
N LEU A 114 -4.32 11.81 4.24
CA LEU A 114 -4.81 10.47 4.49
C LEU A 114 -3.71 9.60 5.07
N ASN A 115 -4.11 8.59 5.84
CA ASN A 115 -3.18 7.59 6.34
C ASN A 115 -3.03 6.47 5.31
N VAL A 116 -1.79 6.03 5.16
CA VAL A 116 -1.38 4.94 4.27
C VAL A 116 -0.54 3.97 5.08
N ASN A 117 -0.87 2.68 4.99
CA ASN A 117 -0.13 1.62 5.65
C ASN A 117 0.86 0.99 4.66
N TYR A 118 2.04 0.65 5.15
CA TYR A 118 3.05 -0.11 4.45
C TYR A 118 3.41 -1.34 5.28
N SER A 119 3.23 -2.52 4.68
CA SER A 119 3.67 -3.77 5.30
C SER A 119 5.13 -4.04 4.90
N PRO A 120 6.07 -4.09 5.85
CA PRO A 120 7.47 -4.37 5.51
C PRO A 120 7.69 -5.80 5.01
N ASN A 121 6.85 -6.77 5.43
CA ASN A 121 6.99 -8.17 5.05
C ASN A 121 6.78 -8.46 3.56
N ASN A 122 5.72 -7.88 2.99
CA ASN A 122 5.36 -8.10 1.58
C ASN A 122 5.47 -6.82 0.73
N GLN A 123 5.91 -5.72 1.34
CA GLN A 123 6.06 -4.40 0.73
C GLN A 123 4.79 -3.84 0.09
N LYS A 124 3.61 -4.35 0.49
CA LYS A 124 2.31 -3.84 0.02
C LYS A 124 2.01 -2.52 0.72
N VAL A 125 1.33 -1.66 -0.03
CA VAL A 125 0.81 -0.38 0.45
C VAL A 125 -0.71 -0.44 0.36
N ASP A 126 -1.39 -0.04 1.44
CA ASP A 126 -2.84 0.07 1.47
C ASP A 126 -3.32 1.29 2.24
N SER A 127 -4.62 1.53 2.22
CA SER A 127 -5.25 2.59 2.99
C SER A 127 -6.72 2.26 3.19
N ARG A 128 -7.24 2.49 4.39
CA ARG A 128 -8.66 2.36 4.71
C ARG A 128 -9.49 3.55 4.21
N PHE A 129 -8.84 4.62 3.76
CA PHE A 129 -9.53 5.82 3.30
C PHE A 129 -10.07 5.67 1.87
N ILE A 130 -11.18 6.36 1.61
CA ILE A 130 -11.78 6.56 0.30
C ILE A 130 -12.05 8.05 0.09
N TRP A 131 -12.02 8.51 -1.15
CA TRP A 131 -12.37 9.88 -1.47
C TRP A 131 -13.90 10.06 -1.47
N ASN A 132 -14.40 11.02 -0.70
CA ASN A 132 -15.80 11.46 -0.72
C ASN A 132 -15.91 12.78 -1.49
N ASP A 133 -16.65 12.75 -2.59
CA ASP A 133 -16.83 13.93 -3.45
C ASP A 133 -17.76 14.99 -2.88
N GLU A 134 -18.68 14.64 -1.98
CA GLU A 134 -19.60 15.58 -1.34
C GLU A 134 -18.89 16.38 -0.26
N GLU A 135 -18.14 15.67 0.60
CA GLU A 135 -17.36 16.26 1.68
C GLU A 135 -16.06 16.91 1.19
N LYS A 136 -15.66 16.56 -0.04
CA LYS A 136 -14.35 16.91 -0.61
C LYS A 136 -13.23 16.52 0.35
N ASP A 137 -13.32 15.33 0.93
CA ASP A 137 -12.33 14.80 1.87
C ASP A 137 -12.16 13.29 1.79
N PHE A 138 -11.12 12.78 2.44
CA PHE A 138 -10.91 11.36 2.65
C PHE A 138 -11.68 10.90 3.89
N VAL A 139 -12.53 9.89 3.71
CA VAL A 139 -13.28 9.26 4.80
C VAL A 139 -12.84 7.82 4.96
N GLU A 140 -12.83 7.32 6.19
CA GLU A 140 -12.52 5.92 6.44
C GLU A 140 -13.65 5.03 5.90
N LYS A 141 -13.29 3.97 5.18
CA LYS A 141 -14.25 2.99 4.69
C LYS A 141 -14.85 2.25 5.88
N VAL A 142 -16.11 2.51 6.16
CA VAL A 142 -16.89 1.69 7.09
C VAL A 142 -17.10 0.33 6.43
N ILE A 143 -16.52 -0.72 7.02
CA ILE A 143 -16.84 -2.09 6.65
C ILE A 143 -18.06 -2.45 7.50
N GLU A 144 -19.24 -2.47 6.89
CA GLU A 144 -20.39 -3.11 7.52
C GLU A 144 -20.07 -4.61 7.58
N GLU A 145 -19.80 -5.12 8.78
CA GLU A 145 -19.75 -6.56 9.00
C GLU A 145 -21.13 -7.13 8.64
N ILE A 146 -21.18 -7.95 7.60
CA ILE A 146 -22.34 -8.81 7.36
C ILE A 146 -22.35 -9.80 8.52
N ILE A 147 -23.10 -9.47 9.57
CA ILE A 147 -23.51 -10.43 10.57
C ILE A 147 -24.50 -11.34 9.85
N ASP A 148 -23.99 -12.45 9.31
CA ASP A 148 -24.82 -13.52 8.79
C ASP A 148 -25.67 -14.04 9.98
N PRO A 149 -27.02 -14.00 9.91
CA PRO A 149 -27.89 -14.32 11.03
C PRO A 149 -27.86 -15.79 11.46
#